data_AF-A0A522WD24-F1
#
_entry.id   AF-A0A522WD24-F1
#
_cell.length_a   1.000
_cell.length_b   1.000
_cell.length_c   1.000
_cell.angle_alpha   90.00
_cell.angle_beta   90.00
_cell.angle_gamma   90.00
#
_symmetry.space_group_name_H-M   'P 1'
#
loop_
_entity.id
_entity.type
_entity.pdbx_description
1 polymer ?
#
loop_
_entity_poly.entity_id
_entity_poly.type
_entity_poly.pdbx_seq_one_letter_code
_entity_poly.pdbx_strand_id
1 'polypeptide(L)'
;RRSSDLSVLWSLGMVVAPRYFSTPLAVFTLPTVGVFVAKIFHHFFLYGTRVKCTLRQRSLAAVAGMGLTYSIAWAMWQGIFTKSTPFMRTPKMANKAAFTQGFLMASEEAILMLLQYIAAIAVLLPKNNFYDPDVRLWSLVLVVQAMPFLAALVTSLISVMPSKVPEQPAAAPAAAE
;
A
#
# COMPACT_ATOMS: atom_id res chain seq x y z
N ARG A 1 12.03 -11.16 -5.24
CA ARG A 1 11.26 -10.27 -4.36
C ARG A 1 9.93 -10.97 -4.04
N ARG A 2 9.95 -12.02 -3.20
CA ARG A 2 8.75 -12.76 -2.78
C ARG A 2 8.75 -12.77 -1.26
N SER A 3 8.28 -11.68 -0.65
CA SER A 3 8.14 -11.57 0.80
C SER A 3 6.89 -12.34 1.23
N SER A 4 7.08 -13.34 2.08
CA SER A 4 6.00 -13.99 2.81
C SER A 4 5.55 -13.05 3.93
N ASP A 5 4.33 -12.53 3.85
CA ASP A 5 3.75 -11.73 4.93
C ASP A 5 3.41 -12.64 6.12
N LEU A 6 3.99 -12.33 7.28
CA LEU A 6 3.78 -13.09 8.51
C LEU A 6 2.31 -13.12 8.92
N SER A 7 1.56 -12.05 8.66
CA SER A 7 0.14 -11.96 9.00
C SER A 7 -0.72 -12.88 8.14
N VAL A 8 -0.38 -13.06 6.86
CA VAL A 8 -1.01 -14.03 5.96
C VAL A 8 -0.69 -15.45 6.42
N LEU A 9 0.56 -15.73 6.77
CA LEU A 9 0.97 -17.03 7.29
C LEU A 9 0.27 -17.38 8.61
N TRP A 10 0.14 -16.41 9.52
CA TRP A 10 -0.58 -16.60 10.78
C TRP A 10 -2.07 -16.86 10.54
N SER A 11 -2.69 -16.07 9.66
CA SER A 11 -4.10 -16.24 9.28
C SER A 11 -4.35 -17.59 8.61
N LEU A 12 -3.42 -18.06 7.79
CA LEU A 12 -3.47 -19.42 7.22
C LEU A 12 -3.38 -20.48 8.33
N GLY A 13 -2.51 -20.29 9.32
CA GLY A 13 -2.42 -21.14 10.50
C GLY A 13 -3.72 -21.20 11.30
N MET A 14 -4.38 -20.06 11.50
CA MET A 14 -5.69 -19.98 12.15
C MET A 14 -6.79 -20.74 11.39
N VAL A 15 -6.73 -20.76 10.05
CA VAL A 15 -7.72 -21.46 9.21
C VAL A 15 -7.44 -22.97 9.13
N VAL A 16 -6.18 -23.37 8.94
CA VAL A 16 -5.78 -24.78 8.73
C VAL A 16 -5.66 -25.53 10.06
N ALA A 17 -5.17 -24.87 11.10
CA ALA A 17 -4.80 -25.48 12.37
C ALA A 17 -5.28 -24.61 13.57
N PRO A 18 -6.59 -24.34 13.69
CA PRO A 18 -7.15 -23.43 14.71
C PRO A 18 -6.85 -23.84 16.15
N ARG A 19 -6.52 -25.11 16.39
CA ARG A 19 -6.15 -25.62 17.73
C ARG A 19 -4.78 -25.11 18.20
N TYR A 20 -3.90 -24.76 17.26
CA TYR A 20 -2.53 -24.31 17.56
C TYR A 20 -2.36 -22.79 17.39
N PHE A 21 -3.20 -22.17 16.56
CA PHE A 21 -3.12 -20.74 16.25
C PHE A 21 -4.33 -20.01 16.81
N SER A 22 -4.09 -19.23 17.86
CA SER A 22 -5.08 -18.33 18.42
C SER A 22 -5.11 -16.97 17.71
N THR A 23 -6.23 -16.26 17.87
CA THR A 23 -6.33 -14.84 17.53
C THR A 23 -5.31 -14.02 18.33
N PRO A 24 -4.59 -13.08 17.68
CA PRO A 24 -3.74 -12.14 18.41
C PRO A 24 -4.55 -11.29 19.39
N LEU A 25 -4.00 -11.05 20.59
CA LEU A 25 -4.71 -10.32 21.64
C LEU A 25 -5.12 -8.90 21.18
N ALA A 26 -6.34 -8.50 21.54
CA ALA A 26 -6.90 -7.19 21.23
C ALA A 26 -5.99 -6.01 21.62
N VAL A 27 -5.27 -6.13 22.75
CA VAL A 27 -4.35 -5.09 23.24
C VAL A 27 -3.21 -4.80 22.26
N PHE A 28 -2.77 -5.79 21.46
CA PHE A 28 -1.73 -5.60 20.45
C PHE A 28 -2.28 -5.18 19.09
N THR A 29 -3.55 -5.48 18.78
CA THR A 29 -4.17 -5.18 17.49
C THR A 29 -4.89 -3.83 17.48
N LEU A 30 -5.44 -3.38 18.61
CA LEU A 30 -6.10 -2.07 18.76
C LEU A 30 -5.20 -0.90 18.34
N PRO A 31 -3.93 -0.81 18.77
CA PRO A 31 -3.05 0.27 18.37
C PRO A 31 -2.85 0.37 16.87
N THR A 32 -2.80 -0.76 16.15
CA THR A 32 -2.65 -0.76 14.68
C THR A 32 -3.82 -0.06 14.00
N VAL A 33 -5.05 -0.38 14.41
CA VAL A 33 -6.26 0.27 13.88
C VAL A 33 -6.33 1.73 14.36
N GLY A 34 -6.06 1.98 15.64
CA GLY A 34 -6.11 3.32 16.24
C GLY A 34 -5.14 4.30 15.60
N VAL A 35 -3.88 3.90 15.38
CA VAL A 35 -2.87 4.72 14.71
C VAL A 35 -3.25 4.96 13.25
N PHE A 36 -3.80 3.97 12.55
CA PHE A 36 -4.27 4.16 11.18
C PHE A 36 -5.40 5.21 11.10
N VAL A 37 -6.39 5.12 11.99
CA VAL A 37 -7.49 6.08 12.07
C VAL A 37 -6.98 7.48 12.43
N ALA A 38 -6.12 7.59 13.45
CA ALA A 38 -5.49 8.85 13.83
C ALA A 38 -4.66 9.45 12.68
N LYS A 39 -3.95 8.62 11.91
CA LYS A 39 -3.19 9.04 10.73
C LYS A 39 -4.10 9.59 9.64
N ILE A 40 -5.26 8.98 9.39
CA ILE A 40 -6.26 9.51 8.46
C ILE A 40 -6.70 10.89 8.93
N PHE A 41 -7.16 11.02 10.19
CA PHE A 41 -7.62 12.32 10.71
C PHE A 41 -6.54 13.39 10.65
N HIS A 42 -5.32 13.06 11.07
CA HIS A 42 -4.19 13.99 11.07
C HIS A 42 -3.81 14.42 9.66
N HIS A 43 -3.67 13.49 8.71
CA HIS A 43 -3.38 13.80 7.30
C HIS A 43 -4.43 14.74 6.73
N PHE A 44 -5.69 14.43 7.03
CA PHE A 44 -6.80 15.23 6.59
C PHE A 44 -6.72 16.64 7.21
N PHE A 45 -6.70 16.77 8.52
CA PHE A 45 -6.59 18.05 9.21
C PHE A 45 -5.42 18.92 8.71
N LEU A 46 -4.23 18.33 8.57
CA LEU A 46 -3.02 19.05 8.16
C LEU A 46 -3.08 19.49 6.69
N TYR A 47 -3.57 18.66 5.77
CA TYR A 47 -3.75 19.06 4.37
C TYR A 47 -4.81 20.16 4.23
N GLY A 48 -5.90 20.10 4.99
CA GLY A 48 -6.94 21.13 4.96
C GLY A 48 -6.49 22.49 5.45
N THR A 49 -5.56 22.52 6.41
CA THR A 49 -5.08 23.77 7.03
C THR A 49 -3.83 24.33 6.34
N ARG A 50 -2.97 23.47 5.79
CA ARG A 50 -1.67 23.88 5.23
C ARG A 50 -1.64 23.98 3.70
N VAL A 51 -2.57 23.35 2.99
CA VAL A 51 -2.56 23.28 1.52
C VAL A 51 -3.91 23.72 0.96
N LYS A 52 -3.89 24.67 0.02
CA LYS A 52 -5.08 25.03 -0.76
C LYS A 52 -5.41 23.89 -1.74
N CYS A 53 -6.14 22.89 -1.28
CA CYS A 53 -6.53 21.74 -2.08
C CYS A 53 -7.99 21.34 -1.85
N THR A 54 -8.63 20.82 -2.90
CA THR A 54 -9.96 20.21 -2.82
C THR A 54 -9.92 18.89 -2.05
N LEU A 55 -11.07 18.43 -1.55
CA LEU A 55 -11.17 17.13 -0.87
C LEU A 55 -10.65 15.96 -1.73
N ARG A 56 -10.89 16.02 -3.04
CA ARG A 56 -10.37 15.03 -4.00
C ARG A 56 -8.85 15.04 -4.10
N GLN A 57 -8.23 16.22 -4.14
CA GLN A 57 -6.76 16.32 -4.19
C GLN A 57 -6.14 15.82 -2.89
N ARG A 58 -6.78 16.09 -1.75
CA ARG A 58 -6.34 15.62 -0.43
C ARG A 58 -6.42 14.10 -0.29
N SER A 59 -7.48 13.46 -0.79
CA SER A 59 -7.58 12.00 -0.80
C SER A 59 -6.56 11.37 -1.74
N LEU A 60 -6.37 11.93 -2.94
CA LEU A 60 -5.34 11.47 -3.88
C LEU A 60 -3.92 11.63 -3.30
N ALA A 61 -3.66 12.71 -2.55
CA ALA A 61 -2.38 12.89 -1.85
C ALA A 61 -2.18 11.84 -0.74
N ALA A 62 -3.24 11.47 -0.01
CA ALA A 62 -3.16 10.37 0.97
C ALA A 62 -2.81 9.04 0.29
N VAL A 63 -3.49 8.73 -0.82
CA VAL A 63 -3.25 7.51 -1.61
C VAL A 63 -1.82 7.52 -2.17
N ALA A 64 -1.35 8.63 -2.74
CA ALA A 64 0.01 8.77 -3.24
C ALA A 64 1.07 8.52 -2.16
N GLY A 65 0.88 9.09 -0.97
CA GLY A 65 1.79 8.87 0.16
C GLY A 65 1.81 7.41 0.64
N MET A 66 0.64 6.76 0.72
CA MET A 66 0.56 5.35 1.13
C MET A 66 1.18 4.40 0.11
N GLY A 67 0.98 4.64 -1.19
CA GLY A 67 1.45 3.75 -2.25
C GLY A 67 2.97 3.61 -2.35
N LEU A 68 3.73 4.56 -1.81
CA LEU A 68 5.20 4.50 -1.80
C LEU A 68 5.76 3.61 -0.68
N THR A 69 4.95 3.26 0.33
CA THR A 69 5.41 2.63 1.58
C THR A 69 6.16 1.32 1.35
N TYR A 70 5.61 0.41 0.55
CA TYR A 70 6.24 -0.90 0.29
C TYR A 70 7.55 -0.75 -0.50
N SER A 71 7.55 0.10 -1.53
CA SER A 71 8.74 0.37 -2.33
C SER A 71 9.88 0.97 -1.50
N ILE A 72 9.56 1.92 -0.60
CA ILE A 72 10.52 2.50 0.33
C ILE A 72 11.03 1.43 1.31
N ALA A 73 10.13 0.64 1.91
CA ALA A 73 10.52 -0.42 2.85
C ALA A 73 11.46 -1.44 2.20
N TRP A 74 11.18 -1.85 0.97
CA TRP A 74 12.04 -2.76 0.22
C TRP A 74 13.38 -2.13 -0.15
N ALA A 75 13.38 -0.86 -0.58
CA ALA A 75 14.62 -0.13 -0.86
C ALA A 75 15.50 -0.02 0.40
N MET A 76 14.90 0.23 1.57
CA MET A 76 15.60 0.24 2.85
C MET A 76 16.19 -1.14 3.19
N TRP A 77 15.41 -2.21 3.02
CA TRP A 77 15.88 -3.58 3.24
C TRP A 77 17.09 -3.89 2.35
N GLN A 78 17.04 -3.56 1.07
CA GLN A 78 18.16 -3.73 0.15
C GLN A 78 19.36 -2.86 0.53
N GLY A 79 19.14 -1.62 0.97
CA GLY A 79 20.18 -0.69 1.38
C GLY A 79 20.97 -1.12 2.62
N ILE A 80 20.37 -1.90 3.52
CA ILE A 80 21.09 -2.48 4.67
C ILE A 80 22.14 -3.51 4.21
N PHE A 81 21.83 -4.29 3.17
CA PHE A 81 22.70 -5.35 2.68
C PHE A 81 23.56 -4.95 1.47
N THR A 82 23.27 -3.83 0.81
CA THR A 82 23.95 -3.39 -0.42
C THR A 82 24.49 -1.98 -0.27
N LYS A 83 25.82 -1.80 -0.39
CA LYS A 83 26.48 -0.50 -0.19
C LYS A 83 26.48 0.42 -1.41
N SER A 84 26.24 -0.09 -2.63
CA SER A 84 26.50 0.65 -3.87
C SER A 84 25.37 0.54 -4.90
N THR A 85 24.13 0.82 -4.51
CA THR A 85 23.05 1.00 -5.50
C THR A 85 23.23 2.34 -6.21
N PRO A 86 23.43 2.37 -7.55
CA PRO A 86 23.58 3.62 -8.28
C PRO A 86 22.28 4.43 -8.25
N PHE A 87 22.40 5.75 -8.33
CA PHE A 87 21.23 6.61 -8.53
C PHE A 87 20.68 6.37 -9.94
N MET A 88 19.67 5.51 -10.02
CA MET A 88 18.97 5.25 -11.27
C MET A 88 18.29 6.53 -11.72
N ARG A 89 18.66 7.03 -12.91
CA ARG A 89 18.01 8.22 -13.46
C ARG A 89 16.55 7.90 -13.72
N THR A 90 15.66 8.67 -13.10
CA THR A 90 14.24 8.62 -13.42
C THR A 90 14.07 9.00 -14.90
N PRO A 91 13.42 8.17 -15.73
CA PRO A 91 13.21 8.48 -17.13
C PRO A 91 12.26 9.68 -17.25
N LYS A 92 12.82 10.86 -17.53
CA LYS A 92 12.07 12.10 -17.73
C LYS A 92 11.39 12.03 -19.10
N MET A 93 10.07 12.26 -19.17
CA MET A 93 9.29 12.23 -20.42
C MET A 93 9.39 10.93 -21.22
N ALA A 94 9.53 9.78 -20.54
CA ALA A 94 9.33 8.51 -21.23
C ALA A 94 7.86 8.37 -21.63
N ASN A 95 7.61 7.77 -22.81
CA ASN A 95 6.27 7.42 -23.26
C ASN A 95 5.51 6.71 -22.13
N LYS A 96 4.24 7.10 -21.93
CA LYS A 96 3.38 6.44 -20.94
C LYS A 96 3.41 4.95 -21.17
N ALA A 97 3.76 4.20 -20.12
CA ALA A 97 3.77 2.76 -20.18
C ALA A 97 2.36 2.25 -20.51
N ALA A 98 2.28 1.12 -21.22
CA ALA A 98 0.99 0.49 -21.49
C ALA A 98 0.25 0.19 -20.18
N PHE A 99 -1.07 0.16 -20.21
CA PHE A 99 -1.88 -0.15 -19.02
C PHE A 99 -1.45 -1.47 -18.36
N THR A 100 -1.12 -2.48 -19.18
CA THR A 100 -0.59 -3.77 -18.73
C THR A 100 0.75 -3.63 -17.99
N GLN A 101 1.62 -2.74 -18.45
CA GLN A 101 2.89 -2.44 -17.79
C GLN A 101 2.66 -1.77 -16.43
N GLY A 102 1.69 -0.84 -16.32
CA GLY A 102 1.32 -0.23 -15.04
C GLY A 102 0.83 -1.25 -14.00
N PHE A 103 0.07 -2.26 -14.43
CA PHE A 103 -0.30 -3.36 -13.54
C PHE A 103 0.90 -4.23 -13.14
N LEU A 104 1.75 -4.60 -14.11
CA LEU A 104 2.94 -5.41 -13.86
C LEU A 104 3.91 -4.73 -12.88
N MET A 105 4.05 -3.40 -12.96
CA MET A 105 4.87 -2.60 -12.04
C MET A 105 4.42 -2.68 -10.59
N ALA A 106 3.13 -2.88 -10.32
CA ALA A 106 2.56 -2.99 -8.98
C ALA A 106 2.01 -4.39 -8.69
N SER A 107 2.46 -5.41 -9.44
CA SER A 107 1.90 -6.76 -9.37
C SER A 107 2.20 -7.44 -8.04
N GLU A 108 3.36 -7.17 -7.44
CA GLU A 108 3.73 -7.73 -6.14
C GLU A 108 2.84 -7.16 -5.02
N GLU A 109 2.64 -5.84 -5.03
CA GLU A 109 1.74 -5.14 -4.12
C GLU A 109 0.30 -5.62 -4.32
N ALA A 110 -0.13 -5.81 -5.57
CA ALA A 110 -1.45 -6.37 -5.87
C ALA A 110 -1.63 -7.79 -5.32
N ILE A 111 -0.61 -8.65 -5.42
CA ILE A 111 -0.64 -10.00 -4.84
C ILE A 111 -0.74 -9.93 -3.32
N LEU A 112 0.07 -9.09 -2.65
CA LEU A 112 0.02 -8.93 -1.19
C LEU A 112 -1.34 -8.41 -0.73
N MET A 113 -1.90 -7.42 -1.43
CA MET A 113 -3.26 -6.92 -1.19
C MET A 113 -4.29 -8.04 -1.28
N LEU A 114 -4.27 -8.83 -2.36
CA LEU A 114 -5.22 -9.91 -2.58
C LEU A 114 -5.09 -11.01 -1.51
N LEU A 115 -3.86 -11.43 -1.19
CA LEU A 115 -3.62 -12.41 -0.13
C LEU A 115 -4.20 -11.94 1.20
N GLN A 116 -4.07 -10.63 1.49
CA GLN A 116 -4.57 -10.08 2.73
C GLN A 116 -6.09 -9.98 2.78
N TYR A 117 -6.74 -9.64 1.68
CA TYR A 117 -8.22 -9.67 1.59
C TYR A 117 -8.77 -11.10 1.65
N ILE A 118 -8.10 -12.06 0.99
CA ILE A 118 -8.46 -13.47 1.08
C ILE A 118 -8.32 -13.95 2.52
N ALA A 119 -7.21 -13.64 3.20
CA ALA A 119 -7.00 -13.97 4.60
C ALA A 119 -8.06 -13.34 5.51
N ALA A 120 -8.40 -12.06 5.30
CA ALA A 120 -9.40 -11.33 6.08
C ALA A 120 -10.80 -11.97 6.01
N ILE A 121 -11.17 -12.49 4.84
CA ILE A 121 -12.41 -13.22 4.64
C ILE A 121 -12.29 -14.63 5.21
N ALA A 122 -11.21 -15.34 4.92
CA ALA A 122 -11.01 -16.73 5.30
C ALA A 122 -11.08 -16.95 6.81
N VAL A 123 -10.51 -16.05 7.62
CA VAL A 123 -10.57 -16.15 9.09
C VAL A 123 -11.99 -16.00 9.65
N LEU A 124 -12.92 -15.40 8.90
CA LEU A 124 -14.32 -15.19 9.31
C LEU A 124 -15.27 -16.32 8.86
N LEU A 125 -14.87 -17.15 7.90
CA LEU A 125 -15.72 -18.21 7.34
C LEU A 125 -16.13 -19.31 8.35
N PRO A 126 -15.29 -19.72 9.33
CA PRO A 126 -15.71 -20.71 10.32
C PRO A 126 -16.93 -20.24 11.13
N LYS A 127 -17.90 -21.14 11.34
CA LYS A 127 -19.27 -20.83 11.82
C LYS A 127 -19.35 -19.91 13.06
N ASN A 128 -18.42 -20.05 14.00
CA ASN A 128 -18.43 -19.26 15.24
C ASN A 128 -17.53 -18.01 15.17
N ASN A 129 -16.59 -17.95 14.23
CA ASN A 129 -15.58 -16.89 14.15
C ASN A 129 -16.18 -15.52 13.82
N PHE A 130 -17.28 -15.49 13.06
CA PHE A 130 -17.95 -14.23 12.74
C PHE A 130 -18.50 -13.49 13.96
N TYR A 131 -18.86 -14.22 15.03
CA TYR A 131 -19.40 -13.63 16.26
C TYR A 131 -18.32 -13.28 17.29
N ASP A 132 -17.08 -13.72 17.06
CA ASP A 132 -15.96 -13.43 17.95
C ASP A 132 -15.40 -12.02 17.65
N PRO A 133 -15.43 -11.09 18.62
CA PRO A 133 -14.93 -9.74 18.44
C PRO A 133 -13.43 -9.70 18.14
N ASP A 134 -12.62 -10.62 18.67
CA ASP A 134 -11.18 -10.65 18.46
C ASP A 134 -10.83 -11.09 17.03
N VAL A 135 -11.57 -12.06 16.48
CA VAL A 135 -11.41 -12.48 15.08
C VAL A 135 -11.83 -11.36 14.13
N ARG A 136 -12.92 -10.65 14.44
CA ARG A 136 -13.36 -9.49 13.66
C ARG A 136 -12.34 -8.36 13.69
N LEU A 137 -11.74 -8.10 14.86
CA LEU A 137 -10.69 -7.11 15.00
C LEU A 137 -9.44 -7.50 14.20
N TRP A 138 -9.06 -8.78 14.21
CA TRP A 138 -7.96 -9.28 13.38
C TRP A 138 -8.25 -9.13 11.89
N SER A 139 -9.46 -9.47 11.43
CA SER A 139 -9.90 -9.26 10.06
C SER A 139 -9.84 -7.77 9.66
N LEU A 140 -10.24 -6.86 10.56
CA LEU A 140 -10.09 -5.42 10.34
C LEU A 140 -8.62 -5.00 10.20
N VAL A 141 -7.72 -5.56 11.01
CA VAL A 141 -6.28 -5.31 10.89
C VAL A 141 -5.74 -5.77 9.53
N LEU A 142 -6.14 -6.94 9.04
CA LEU A 142 -5.82 -7.45 7.70
C LEU A 142 -6.28 -6.47 6.60
N VAL A 143 -7.49 -5.91 6.72
CA VAL A 143 -7.97 -4.90 5.76
C VAL A 143 -7.16 -3.60 5.86
N VAL A 144 -6.91 -3.10 7.07
CA VAL A 144 -6.16 -1.86 7.30
C VAL A 144 -4.75 -1.93 6.73
N GLN A 145 -4.05 -3.05 6.94
CA GLN A 145 -2.68 -3.22 6.44
C GLN A 145 -2.62 -3.50 4.92
N ALA A 146 -3.74 -3.89 4.29
CA ALA A 146 -3.82 -4.02 2.84
C ALA A 146 -3.90 -2.66 2.12
N MET A 147 -4.29 -1.58 2.82
CA MET A 147 -4.51 -0.25 2.25
C MET A 147 -3.28 0.35 1.54
N PRO A 148 -2.03 0.25 2.05
CA PRO A 148 -0.86 0.73 1.33
C PRO A 148 -0.59 -0.01 0.01
N PHE A 149 -0.88 -1.31 -0.04
CA PHE A 149 -0.73 -2.11 -1.26
C PHE A 149 -1.80 -1.78 -2.30
N LEU A 150 -3.05 -1.59 -1.86
CA LEU A 150 -4.11 -1.06 -2.72
C LEU A 150 -3.72 0.33 -3.26
N ALA A 151 -3.19 1.19 -2.40
CA ALA A 151 -2.75 2.52 -2.79
C ALA A 151 -1.64 2.48 -3.83
N ALA A 152 -0.67 1.56 -3.72
CA ALA A 152 0.40 1.36 -4.70
C ALA A 152 -0.14 0.93 -6.06
N LEU A 153 -1.10 -0.01 -6.07
CA LEU A 153 -1.76 -0.42 -7.30
C LEU A 153 -2.52 0.74 -7.95
N VAL A 154 -3.30 1.48 -7.18
CA VAL A 154 -4.06 2.64 -7.66
C VAL A 154 -3.14 3.72 -8.22
N THR A 155 -2.05 4.06 -7.54
CA THR A 155 -1.09 5.08 -8.03
C THR A 155 -0.38 4.62 -9.29
N SER A 156 0.00 3.35 -9.37
CA SER A 156 0.60 2.78 -10.58
C SER A 156 -0.35 2.85 -11.77
N LEU A 157 -1.61 2.46 -11.60
CA LEU A 157 -2.63 2.55 -12.64
C LEU A 157 -2.93 4.01 -13.04
N ILE A 158 -2.92 4.95 -12.08
CA ILE A 158 -3.07 6.38 -12.37
C ILE A 158 -1.90 6.91 -13.23
N SER A 159 -0.67 6.43 -12.98
CA SER A 159 0.50 6.91 -13.71
C SER A 159 0.46 6.62 -15.21
N VAL A 160 -0.18 5.52 -15.61
CA VAL A 160 -0.30 5.07 -17.01
C VAL A 160 -1.56 5.58 -17.71
N MET A 161 -2.50 6.21 -16.99
CA MET A 161 -3.70 6.77 -17.62
C MET A 161 -3.35 7.92 -18.59
N PRO A 162 -4.06 8.04 -19.74
CA PRO A 162 -3.81 9.09 -20.70
C PRO A 162 -4.06 10.47 -20.07
N SER A 163 -3.09 11.38 -20.18
CA SER A 163 -3.23 12.76 -19.72
C SER A 163 -3.97 13.56 -20.79
N LYS A 164 -4.96 14.38 -20.39
CA LYS A 164 -5.64 15.31 -21.30
C LYS A 164 -4.83 16.59 -21.59
N VAL A 165 -3.74 16.80 -20.88
CA VAL A 165 -2.86 17.97 -21.05
C VAL A 165 -1.80 17.64 -22.11
N PRO A 166 -1.64 18.45 -23.17
CA PRO A 166 -0.60 18.25 -24.17
C PRO A 166 0.77 18.16 -23.51
N GLU A 167 1.57 17.18 -23.92
CA GLU A 167 2.92 16.99 -23.44
C GLU A 167 3.74 18.24 -23.76
N GLN A 168 4.14 18.99 -22.73
CA GLN A 168 4.92 20.21 -22.92
C GLN A 168 6.30 19.81 -23.46
N PRO A 169 6.71 20.26 -24.66
CA PRO A 169 8.00 19.90 -25.22
C PRO A 169 9.11 20.29 -24.25
N ALA A 170 10.11 19.41 -24.08
CA ALA A 170 11.30 19.71 -23.28
C ALA A 170 11.83 21.09 -23.66
N ALA A 171 11.92 21.98 -22.67
CA ALA A 171 12.69 23.20 -22.82
C ALA A 171 14.10 22.80 -23.28
N ALA A 172 14.50 23.31 -24.44
CA ALA A 172 15.82 23.08 -25.00
C ALA A 172 16.89 23.40 -23.94
N PRO A 173 17.96 22.61 -23.83
CA PRO A 173 19.05 22.95 -22.92
C PRO A 173 19.52 24.37 -23.26
N ALA A 174 19.45 25.27 -22.28
CA ALA A 174 20.05 26.59 -22.39
C ALA A 174 21.51 26.38 -22.81
N ALA A 175 21.89 26.95 -23.94
CA ALA A 175 23.25 26.92 -24.44
C ALA A 175 24.18 27.37 -23.31
N ALA A 176 25.15 26.52 -22.98
CA ALA A 176 26.23 26.89 -22.08
C ALA A 176 27.08 27.95 -22.81
N GLU A 177 27.08 29.18 -22.31
CA GLU A 177 28.19 30.12 -22.47
C GLU A 177 29.31 29.77 -21.48
#